data_AF-A0AAE0AUK3-F1
#
_entry.id   AF-A0AAE0AUK3-F1
#
_cell.length_a   1.000
_cell.length_b   1.000
_cell.length_c   1.000
_cell.angle_alpha   90.00
_cell.angle_beta   90.00
_cell.angle_gamma   90.00
#
_symmetry.space_group_name_H-M   'P 1'
#
loop_
_entity.id
_entity.type
_entity.pdbx_description
1 polymer ?
#
loop_
_entity_poly.entity_id
_entity_poly.type
_entity_poly.pdbx_seq_one_letter_code
_entity_poly.pdbx_strand_id
1 'polypeptide(L)'
;MMNSIPEYETPFPHRKGTMYKFHYFTNWPNGDKNVVKHMSWIRSLYNYTTPYVSKFSRGAYVNYRDLDLGINKKGYTSVIQASVWGVKYFKGNFQDTDRGHLAILIDQ
;
A
#
# COMPACT_ATOMS: atom_id res chain seq x y z
N MET A 1 5.92 -16.13 -14.74
CA MET A 1 6.82 -16.11 -13.57
C MET A 1 6.12 -15.69 -12.28
N MET A 2 5.39 -14.56 -12.22
CA MET A 2 4.73 -14.15 -10.95
C MET A 2 3.56 -15.04 -10.52
N ASN A 3 2.87 -15.69 -11.46
CA ASN A 3 1.76 -16.61 -11.16
C ASN A 3 2.18 -17.96 -10.56
N SER A 4 3.46 -18.36 -10.68
CA SER A 4 3.94 -19.68 -10.22
C SER A 4 4.54 -19.65 -8.82
N ILE A 5 4.76 -18.46 -8.25
CA ILE A 5 5.28 -18.30 -6.89
C ILE A 5 4.08 -18.19 -5.93
N PRO A 6 4.00 -19.00 -4.86
CA PRO A 6 2.94 -18.90 -3.87
C PRO A 6 2.87 -17.51 -3.22
N GLU A 7 1.66 -17.06 -2.86
CA GLU A 7 1.46 -15.76 -2.18
C GLU A 7 2.24 -15.67 -0.86
N TYR A 8 2.40 -16.78 -0.16
CA TYR A 8 3.07 -16.86 1.14
C TYR A 8 4.59 -17.06 1.06
N GLU A 9 5.17 -17.31 -0.12
CA GLU A 9 6.60 -17.62 -0.30
C GLU A 9 7.50 -16.49 0.21
N THR A 10 7.05 -15.25 0.05
CA THR A 10 7.76 -14.03 0.46
C THR A 10 6.77 -13.07 1.09
N PRO A 11 7.23 -12.03 1.82
CA PRO A 11 6.32 -10.99 2.30
C PRO A 11 5.47 -10.35 1.20
N PHE A 12 6.03 -10.16 -0.01
CA PHE A 12 5.29 -9.61 -1.15
C PHE A 12 4.21 -10.57 -1.69
N PRO A 13 2.91 -10.24 -1.51
CA PRO A 13 1.82 -11.20 -1.70
C PRO A 13 1.16 -11.14 -3.09
N HIS A 14 1.49 -10.14 -3.91
CA HIS A 14 0.76 -9.87 -5.15
C HIS A 14 1.25 -10.79 -6.29
N ARG A 15 0.78 -12.05 -6.25
CA ARG A 15 1.17 -13.15 -7.13
C ARG A 15 -0.01 -13.57 -8.04
N LYS A 16 -0.35 -14.86 -8.05
CA LYS A 16 -1.44 -15.46 -8.84
C LYS A 16 -2.74 -14.67 -8.73
N GLY A 17 -3.35 -14.39 -9.88
CA GLY A 17 -4.60 -13.61 -9.98
C GLY A 17 -4.39 -12.10 -10.16
N THR A 18 -3.15 -11.61 -10.04
CA THR A 18 -2.80 -10.22 -10.39
C THR A 18 -2.45 -10.14 -11.87
N MET A 19 -3.25 -9.43 -12.67
CA MET A 19 -2.94 -9.24 -14.10
C MET A 19 -1.79 -8.25 -14.30
N TYR A 20 -1.86 -7.09 -13.62
CA TYR A 20 -0.84 -6.04 -13.66
C TYR A 20 -0.96 -5.11 -12.45
N LYS A 21 0.07 -4.28 -12.23
CA LYS A 21 0.12 -3.21 -11.24
C LYS A 21 0.08 -1.86 -11.95
N PHE A 22 -0.73 -0.93 -11.46
CA PHE A 22 -0.73 0.46 -11.92
C PHE A 22 -0.03 1.37 -10.89
N HIS A 23 0.74 2.36 -11.37
CA HIS A 23 1.37 3.37 -10.53
C HIS A 23 0.70 4.72 -10.79
N TYR A 24 0.01 5.25 -9.78
CA TYR A 24 -0.48 6.62 -9.78
C TYR A 24 0.68 7.53 -9.42
N PHE A 25 1.08 8.40 -10.35
CA PHE A 25 2.18 9.32 -10.12
C PHE A 25 1.81 10.70 -10.66
N THR A 26 2.13 11.74 -9.90
CA THR A 26 2.10 13.12 -10.37
C THR A 26 3.46 13.73 -10.10
N ASN A 27 4.03 14.37 -11.12
CA ASN A 27 5.29 15.10 -11.04
C ASN A 27 5.01 16.54 -11.42
N TRP A 28 5.58 17.47 -10.67
CA TRP A 28 5.42 18.88 -10.96
C TRP A 28 6.76 19.62 -10.87
N PRO A 29 6.95 20.69 -11.65
CA PRO A 29 8.22 21.42 -11.67
C PRO A 29 8.57 22.04 -10.32
N ASN A 30 9.87 22.12 -10.04
CA ASN A 30 10.39 22.89 -8.91
C ASN A 30 9.98 24.36 -9.05
N GLY A 31 9.09 24.82 -8.17
CA GLY A 31 8.55 26.18 -8.18
C GLY A 31 7.02 26.24 -8.19
N ASP A 32 6.34 25.16 -8.60
CA ASP A 32 4.90 25.05 -8.36
C ASP A 32 4.65 24.80 -6.88
N LYS A 33 4.12 25.82 -6.20
CA LYS A 33 3.82 25.80 -4.77
C LYS A 33 2.44 25.21 -4.46
N ASN A 34 1.64 24.86 -5.48
CA ASN A 34 0.29 24.37 -5.28
C ASN A 34 0.27 22.85 -5.01
N VAL A 35 0.94 22.44 -3.93
CA VAL A 35 0.97 21.05 -3.45
C VAL A 35 -0.45 20.50 -3.25
N VAL A 36 -1.37 21.34 -2.76
CA VAL A 36 -2.78 20.95 -2.52
C VAL A 36 -3.46 20.47 -3.80
N LYS A 37 -3.24 21.15 -4.93
CA LYS A 37 -3.79 20.74 -6.23
C LYS A 37 -3.27 19.38 -6.68
N HIS A 38 -1.96 19.14 -6.56
CA HIS A 38 -1.35 17.87 -7.00
C HIS A 38 -1.81 16.70 -6.13
N MET A 39 -1.86 16.92 -4.81
CA MET A 39 -2.36 15.92 -3.87
C MET A 39 -3.85 15.66 -4.03
N SER A 40 -4.67 16.69 -4.26
CA SER A 40 -6.11 16.49 -4.48
C SER A 40 -6.38 15.73 -5.79
N TRP A 41 -5.61 15.99 -6.83
CA TRP A 41 -5.74 15.31 -8.12
C TRP A 41 -5.40 13.82 -8.00
N ILE A 42 -4.26 13.47 -7.41
CA ILE A 42 -3.84 12.06 -7.30
C ILE A 42 -4.81 11.25 -6.42
N ARG A 43 -5.29 11.84 -5.32
CA ARG A 43 -6.32 11.24 -4.46
C ARG A 43 -7.66 11.07 -5.18
N SER A 44 -8.05 12.04 -6.00
CA SER A 44 -9.28 11.95 -6.80
C SER A 44 -9.18 10.81 -7.83
N LEU A 45 -8.05 10.68 -8.52
CA LEU A 45 -7.80 9.58 -9.45
C LEU A 45 -7.78 8.21 -8.75
N TYR A 46 -7.13 8.14 -7.58
CA TYR A 46 -7.15 6.95 -6.73
C TYR A 46 -8.60 6.58 -6.38
N ASN A 47 -9.41 7.52 -5.90
CA ASN A 47 -10.81 7.27 -5.54
C ASN A 47 -11.67 6.85 -6.74
N TYR A 48 -11.51 7.51 -7.89
CA TYR A 48 -12.24 7.20 -9.11
C TYR A 48 -12.02 5.75 -9.59
N THR A 49 -10.82 5.22 -9.41
CA THR A 49 -10.46 3.88 -9.87
C THR A 49 -10.85 2.75 -8.91
N THR A 50 -11.38 3.07 -7.72
CA THR A 50 -11.80 2.10 -6.70
C THR A 50 -12.64 0.91 -7.21
N PRO A 51 -13.65 1.07 -8.08
CA PRO A 51 -14.47 -0.07 -8.51
C PRO A 51 -13.76 -1.03 -9.48
N TYR A 52 -12.64 -0.62 -10.08
CA TYR A 52 -11.94 -1.35 -11.15
C TYR A 52 -10.67 -2.06 -10.70
N VAL A 53 -10.20 -1.78 -9.49
CA VAL A 53 -8.98 -2.38 -8.91
C VAL A 53 -9.34 -3.53 -7.95
N SER A 54 -8.33 -4.13 -7.33
CA SER A 54 -8.51 -5.24 -6.38
C SER A 54 -9.51 -4.91 -5.27
N LYS A 55 -10.37 -5.90 -4.97
CA LYS A 55 -11.43 -5.86 -3.94
C LYS A 55 -11.04 -6.77 -2.76
N PHE A 56 -11.73 -6.63 -1.62
CA PHE A 56 -11.41 -7.34 -0.36
C PHE A 56 -10.01 -6.98 0.17
N SER A 57 -9.80 -5.67 0.32
CA SER A 57 -8.55 -4.90 0.45
C SER A 57 -7.96 -4.47 -0.91
N ARG A 58 -7.87 -3.15 -1.10
CA ARG A 58 -7.20 -2.54 -2.25
C ARG A 58 -5.70 -2.70 -2.03
N GLY A 59 -5.09 -3.59 -2.80
CA GLY A 59 -3.68 -3.94 -2.69
C GLY A 59 -2.76 -2.74 -2.98
N ALA A 60 -1.70 -2.63 -2.19
CA ALA A 60 -0.68 -1.59 -2.30
C ALA A 60 0.72 -2.24 -2.36
N TYR A 61 1.68 -1.53 -2.93
CA TYR A 61 3.06 -2.00 -3.00
C TYR A 61 3.92 -1.21 -2.02
N VAL A 62 4.58 -1.91 -1.09
CA VAL A 62 5.26 -1.29 0.04
C VAL A 62 6.38 -0.32 -0.34
N ASN A 63 7.06 -0.55 -1.46
CA ASN A 63 8.11 0.35 -1.95
C ASN A 63 7.55 1.65 -2.56
N TYR A 64 6.23 1.75 -2.77
CA TYR A 64 5.52 2.99 -3.09
C TYR A 64 4.73 3.40 -1.85
N ARG A 65 5.45 3.92 -0.86
CA ARG A 65 4.92 4.25 0.46
C ARG A 65 3.83 5.32 0.33
N ASP A 66 2.63 4.96 0.77
CA ASP A 66 1.45 5.83 0.78
C ASP A 66 0.95 6.03 2.22
N LEU A 67 1.22 7.21 2.78
CA LEU A 67 0.82 7.59 4.14
C LEU A 67 -0.68 7.87 4.25
N ASP A 68 -1.41 8.03 3.13
CA ASP A 68 -2.86 8.17 3.15
C ASP A 68 -3.56 6.85 3.50
N LEU A 69 -2.86 5.72 3.42
CA LEU A 69 -3.38 4.41 3.85
C LEU A 69 -3.39 4.24 5.38
N GLY A 70 -2.52 4.97 6.08
CA GLY A 70 -2.35 4.89 7.52
C GLY A 70 -0.91 5.17 7.94
N ILE A 71 -0.72 5.51 9.21
CA ILE A 71 0.59 5.74 9.82
C ILE A 71 0.63 5.15 11.22
N ASN A 72 1.82 4.79 11.68
CA ASN A 72 2.05 4.48 13.07
C ASN A 72 1.82 5.69 13.97
N LYS A 73 1.31 5.42 15.16
CA LYS A 73 1.32 6.38 16.26
C LYS A 73 2.74 6.52 16.80
N LYS A 74 3.09 7.73 17.23
CA LYS A 74 4.31 7.97 18.00
C LYS A 74 4.30 7.08 19.24
N GLY A 75 5.37 6.31 19.44
CA GLY A 75 5.47 5.30 20.49
C GLY A 75 4.97 3.93 20.01
N TYR A 76 3.85 3.46 20.55
CA TYR A 76 3.35 2.11 20.29
C TYR A 76 2.16 2.11 19.31
N THR A 77 2.27 1.28 18.27
CA THR A 77 1.17 0.93 17.37
C THR A 77 0.93 -0.56 17.46
N SER A 78 -0.30 -0.98 17.78
CA SER A 78 -0.62 -2.40 17.86
C SER A 78 -0.77 -3.02 16.47
N VAL A 79 -0.55 -4.33 16.35
CA VAL A 79 -0.79 -5.07 15.10
C VAL A 79 -2.21 -4.87 14.58
N ILE A 80 -3.20 -4.81 15.47
CA ILE A 80 -4.61 -4.57 15.12
C ILE A 80 -4.78 -3.18 14.49
N GLN A 81 -4.16 -2.15 15.05
CA GLN A 81 -4.19 -0.80 14.44
C GLN A 81 -3.50 -0.81 13.08
N ALA A 82 -2.31 -1.40 13.00
CA ALA A 82 -1.53 -1.49 11.77
C ALA A 82 -2.20 -2.34 10.68
N SER A 83 -3.12 -3.25 11.04
CA SER A 83 -3.82 -4.10 10.07
C SER A 83 -4.61 -3.30 9.03
N VAL A 84 -5.03 -2.06 9.34
CA VAL A 84 -5.77 -1.19 8.42
C VAL A 84 -4.99 -0.94 7.11
N TRP A 85 -3.66 -0.78 7.20
CA TRP A 85 -2.78 -0.61 6.03
C TRP A 85 -1.92 -1.83 5.75
N GLY A 86 -1.50 -2.57 6.77
CA GLY A 86 -0.64 -3.75 6.65
C GLY A 86 -1.20 -4.82 5.72
N VAL A 87 -2.51 -5.11 5.80
CA VAL A 87 -3.15 -6.08 4.90
C VAL A 87 -3.22 -5.60 3.45
N LYS A 88 -3.16 -4.29 3.19
CA LYS A 88 -3.09 -3.77 1.81
C LYS A 88 -1.74 -4.07 1.18
N TYR A 89 -0.66 -3.97 1.96
CA TYR A 89 0.70 -4.25 1.50
C TYR A 89 1.02 -5.75 1.46
N PHE A 90 0.60 -6.49 2.47
CA PHE A 90 1.05 -7.87 2.72
C PHE A 90 -0.09 -8.91 2.65
N LYS A 91 -1.35 -8.51 2.48
CA LYS A 91 -2.51 -9.43 2.51
C LYS A 91 -2.46 -10.38 3.72
N GLY A 92 -2.69 -11.68 3.52
CA GLY A 92 -2.61 -12.70 4.58
C GLY A 92 -1.22 -12.80 5.20
N ASN A 93 -0.17 -12.39 4.49
CA ASN A 93 1.18 -12.40 5.03
C ASN A 93 1.40 -11.38 6.15
N PHE A 94 0.48 -10.43 6.39
CA PHE A 94 0.59 -9.50 7.52
C PHE A 94 0.45 -10.19 8.88
N GLN A 95 -0.29 -11.30 8.96
CA GLN A 95 -0.55 -12.01 10.22
C GLN A 95 0.65 -12.83 10.71
N ASP A 96 1.61 -13.09 9.83
CA ASP A 96 2.90 -13.68 10.20
C ASP A 96 3.69 -12.66 11.03
N THR A 97 4.08 -13.05 12.25
CA THR A 97 4.72 -12.17 13.23
C THR A 97 5.88 -11.39 12.62
N ASP A 98 6.75 -12.03 11.84
CA ASP A 98 7.93 -11.36 11.27
C ASP A 98 7.53 -10.29 10.25
N ARG A 99 6.50 -10.56 9.45
CA ARG A 99 6.04 -9.68 8.37
C ARG A 99 5.15 -8.55 8.89
N GLY A 100 4.35 -8.83 9.91
CA GLY A 100 3.60 -7.83 10.67
C GLY A 100 4.55 -6.83 11.35
N HIS A 101 5.66 -7.30 11.91
CA HIS A 101 6.69 -6.42 12.46
C HIS A 101 7.38 -5.58 11.38
N LEU A 102 7.69 -6.14 10.20
CA LEU A 102 8.23 -5.37 9.08
C LEU A 102 7.32 -4.20 8.70
N ALA A 103 6.00 -4.45 8.62
CA ALA A 103 5.03 -3.41 8.32
C ALA A 103 5.03 -2.27 9.35
N ILE A 104 5.17 -2.60 10.64
CA ILE A 104 5.28 -1.61 11.72
C ILE A 104 6.59 -0.84 11.61
N LEU A 105 7.69 -1.45 11.17
CA LEU A 105 8.99 -0.78 11.06
C LEU A 105 9.09 0.15 9.83
N ILE A 106 8.38 -0.15 8.74
CA ILE A 106 8.41 0.65 7.50
C ILE A 106 7.93 2.09 7.72
N ASP A 107 7.12 2.30 8.77
CA ASP A 107 6.54 3.60 9.07
C ASP A 107 7.24 4.42 10.17
N GLN A 108 8.34 3.92 10.74
CA GLN A 108 9.17 4.64 11.74
C GLN A 108 10.24 5.53 11.09
#